data_AF-A0A1Q7MCH6-F1
#
_entry.id   AF-A0A1Q7MCH6-F1
#
_cell.length_a   1.000
_cell.length_b   1.000
_cell.length_c   1.000
_cell.angle_alpha   90.00
_cell.angle_beta   90.00
_cell.angle_gamma   90.00
#
_symmetry.space_group_name_H-M   'P 1'
#
loop_
_entity.id
_entity.type
_entity.pdbx_description
1 polymer ?
#
loop_
_entity_poly.entity_id
_entity_poly.type
_entity_poly.pdbx_seq_one_letter_code
_entity_poly.pdbx_strand_id
1 'polypeptide(L)'
;MAHIGDRLQAFLSGGLSPAEREQADAHLSACAQCREERDLLAAAAALIPPLPPREPRAGFAAMVALNARDRREPFVRWLRWSLGGVLAAGVAAVAAAILIPAAPQLQRSEDVRIAQRLDLFEDLAVVQHREALEDLEIVAVLHTLEARP
;
A
#
# COMPACT_ATOMS: atom_id res chain seq x y z
N MET A 1 21.33 -21.67 3.17
CA MET A 1 19.89 -21.83 2.89
C MET A 1 19.11 -21.38 4.10
N ALA A 2 18.11 -20.52 3.94
CA ALA A 2 17.28 -20.06 5.06
C ALA A 2 16.37 -21.19 5.55
N HIS A 3 16.30 -21.39 6.86
CA HIS A 3 15.42 -22.37 7.52
C HIS A 3 13.94 -21.94 7.40
N ILE A 4 13.04 -22.90 7.17
CA ILE A 4 11.59 -22.63 6.97
C ILE A 4 10.69 -22.86 8.21
N GLY A 5 11.23 -22.83 9.43
CA GLY A 5 10.54 -23.28 10.66
C GLY A 5 9.16 -22.65 10.87
N ASP A 6 9.06 -21.33 10.70
CA ASP A 6 7.80 -20.58 10.87
C ASP A 6 6.68 -21.03 9.90
N ARG A 7 7.04 -21.65 8.78
CA ARG A 7 6.10 -22.12 7.75
C ARG A 7 5.76 -23.60 7.85
N LEU A 8 6.49 -24.38 8.66
CA LEU A 8 6.25 -25.83 8.81
C LEU A 8 4.86 -26.13 9.38
N GLN A 9 4.40 -25.36 10.37
CA GLN A 9 3.06 -25.54 10.93
C GLN A 9 1.97 -25.27 9.88
N ALA A 10 2.12 -24.21 9.09
CA ALA A 10 1.19 -23.88 8.01
C ALA A 10 1.24 -24.92 6.88
N PHE A 11 2.43 -25.47 6.59
CA PHE A 11 2.60 -26.57 5.64
C PHE A 11 1.82 -27.81 6.08
N LEU A 12 2.00 -28.25 7.34
CA LEU A 12 1.30 -29.40 7.91
C LEU A 12 -0.22 -29.20 8.02
N SER A 13 -0.65 -28.00 8.39
CA SER A 13 -2.07 -27.66 8.56
C SER A 13 -2.78 -27.37 7.23
N GLY A 14 -2.06 -27.38 6.11
CA GLY A 14 -2.61 -27.10 4.79
C GLY A 14 -2.86 -25.62 4.49
N GLY A 15 -2.37 -24.70 5.33
CA GLY A 15 -2.64 -23.25 5.27
C GLY A 15 -1.74 -22.45 4.33
N LEU A 16 -0.79 -23.07 3.63
CA LEU A 16 0.04 -22.40 2.62
C LEU A 16 -0.70 -22.26 1.28
N SER A 17 -0.42 -21.17 0.57
CA SER A 17 -0.81 -21.04 -0.84
C SER A 17 -0.07 -22.08 -1.70
N PRO A 18 -0.56 -22.37 -2.93
CA PRO A 18 0.09 -23.34 -3.81
C PRO A 18 1.56 -23.03 -4.09
N ALA A 19 1.88 -21.76 -4.35
CA ALA A 19 3.26 -21.32 -4.61
C ALA A 19 4.17 -21.46 -3.38
N GLU A 20 3.66 -21.16 -2.19
CA GLU A 20 4.41 -21.34 -0.94
C GLU A 20 4.63 -22.83 -0.62
N ARG A 21 3.66 -23.68 -0.96
CA ARG A 21 3.79 -25.13 -0.79
C ARG A 21 4.88 -25.70 -1.70
N GLU A 22 4.91 -25.31 -2.97
CA GLU A 22 5.98 -25.73 -3.90
C GLU A 22 7.38 -25.32 -3.41
N GLN A 23 7.51 -24.09 -2.88
CA GLN A 23 8.77 -23.62 -2.30
C GLN A 23 9.16 -24.42 -1.05
N ALA A 24 8.19 -24.73 -0.19
CA ALA A 24 8.41 -25.55 1.00
C ALA A 24 8.83 -26.98 0.63
N ASP A 25 8.17 -27.59 -0.37
CA ASP A 25 8.51 -28.93 -0.87
C ASP A 25 9.92 -28.97 -1.48
N ALA A 26 10.27 -27.97 -2.29
CA ALA A 26 11.62 -27.83 -2.83
C ALA A 26 12.67 -27.73 -1.71
N HIS A 27 12.40 -26.94 -0.66
CA HIS A 27 13.29 -26.84 0.49
C HIS A 27 13.39 -28.16 1.27
N LEU A 28 12.25 -28.82 1.53
CA LEU A 28 12.20 -30.09 2.25
C LEU A 28 12.91 -31.21 1.48
N SER A 29 12.95 -31.18 0.15
CA SER A 29 13.73 -32.13 -0.64
C SER A 29 15.25 -31.96 -0.42
N ALA A 30 15.71 -30.72 -0.24
CA ALA A 30 17.12 -30.39 -0.12
C ALA A 30 17.66 -30.39 1.32
N CYS A 31 16.81 -30.17 2.33
CA CYS A 31 17.23 -29.96 3.72
C CYS A 31 16.78 -31.09 4.66
N ALA A 32 17.73 -31.88 5.16
CA ALA A 32 17.45 -32.98 6.09
C ALA A 32 16.92 -32.50 7.45
N GLN A 33 17.50 -31.43 8.00
CA GLN A 33 17.10 -30.87 9.29
C GLN A 33 15.64 -30.41 9.28
N CYS A 34 15.20 -29.73 8.22
CA CYS A 34 13.81 -29.29 8.11
C CYS A 34 12.83 -30.46 7.90
N ARG A 35 13.27 -31.59 7.32
CA ARG A 35 12.44 -32.80 7.25
C ARG A 35 12.27 -33.43 8.63
N GLU A 36 13.35 -33.54 9.40
CA GLU A 36 13.32 -34.09 10.76
C GLU A 36 12.38 -33.26 11.64
N GLU A 37 12.49 -31.93 11.59
CA GLU A 37 11.60 -31.04 12.34
C GLU A 37 10.13 -31.15 11.91
N ARG A 38 9.87 -31.22 10.60
CA ARG A 38 8.52 -31.50 10.07
C ARG A 38 7.97 -32.81 10.64
N ASP A 39 8.79 -33.85 10.69
CA ASP A 39 8.38 -35.18 11.16
C ASP A 39 8.10 -35.19 12.66
N LEU A 40 8.92 -34.48 13.45
CA LEU A 40 8.66 -34.25 14.88
C LEU A 40 7.35 -33.50 15.13
N LEU A 41 7.10 -32.43 14.36
CA LEU A 41 5.84 -31.67 14.44
C LEU A 41 4.63 -32.51 14.03
N ALA A 42 4.76 -33.33 12.97
CA ALA A 42 3.70 -34.23 12.53
C ALA A 42 3.40 -35.30 13.59
N ALA A 43 4.43 -35.86 14.22
CA ALA A 43 4.27 -36.82 15.32
C ALA A 43 3.58 -36.17 16.53
N ALA A 44 3.98 -34.95 16.90
CA ALA A 44 3.34 -34.21 17.99
C ALA A 44 1.87 -33.90 17.69
N ALA A 45 1.55 -33.49 16.46
CA ALA A 45 0.17 -33.22 16.04
C ALA A 45 -0.71 -34.48 16.09
N ALA A 46 -0.16 -35.64 15.77
CA ALA A 46 -0.88 -36.92 15.82
C ALA A 46 -1.26 -37.36 17.25
N LEU A 47 -0.60 -36.83 18.28
CA LEU A 47 -0.95 -37.09 19.69
C LEU A 47 -2.21 -36.33 20.14
N ILE A 48 -2.60 -35.28 19.40
CA ILE A 48 -3.76 -34.46 19.74
C ILE A 48 -4.97 -35.01 19.00
N PRO A 49 -5.98 -35.56 19.71
CA PRO A 49 -7.17 -36.08 19.05
C PRO A 49 -7.94 -34.94 18.35
N PRO A 50 -8.50 -35.17 17.16
CA PRO A 50 -9.31 -34.18 16.48
C PRO A 50 -10.52 -33.83 17.33
N LEU A 51 -10.78 -32.53 17.50
CA LEU A 51 -11.97 -32.06 18.20
C LEU A 51 -13.20 -32.23 17.29
N PRO A 52 -14.34 -32.71 17.81
CA PRO A 52 -15.57 -32.75 17.04
C PRO A 52 -15.98 -31.32 16.65
N PRO A 53 -16.56 -31.12 15.45
CA PRO A 53 -17.10 -29.83 15.06
C PRO A 53 -18.16 -29.39 16.07
N ARG A 54 -18.01 -28.18 16.60
CA ARG A 54 -18.89 -27.63 17.63
C ARG A 54 -19.64 -26.44 17.06
N GLU A 55 -20.97 -26.47 17.18
CA GLU A 55 -21.80 -25.35 16.76
C GLU A 55 -21.47 -24.09 17.59
N PRO A 56 -21.24 -22.93 16.94
CA PRO A 56 -21.02 -21.68 17.65
C PRO A 56 -22.23 -21.30 18.52
N ARG A 57 -21.99 -20.55 19.60
CA ARG A 57 -23.08 -20.00 20.43
C ARG A 57 -24.00 -19.07 19.63
N ALA A 58 -25.26 -19.00 20.03
CA ALA A 58 -26.20 -18.02 19.48
C ALA A 58 -25.61 -16.61 19.51
N GLY A 59 -25.77 -15.85 18.42
CA GLY A 59 -25.20 -14.52 18.26
C GLY A 59 -23.73 -14.46 17.80
N PHE A 60 -23.03 -15.59 17.65
CA PHE A 60 -21.64 -15.60 17.14
C PHE A 60 -21.53 -14.95 15.76
N ALA A 61 -22.41 -15.30 14.82
CA ALA A 61 -22.41 -14.72 13.48
C ALA A 61 -22.62 -13.19 13.49
N ALA A 62 -23.50 -12.68 14.37
CA ALA A 62 -23.73 -11.25 14.53
C ALA A 62 -22.48 -10.54 15.07
N MET A 63 -21.80 -11.13 16.07
CA MET A 63 -20.54 -10.61 16.61
C MET A 63 -19.42 -10.59 15.57
N VAL A 64 -19.29 -11.65 14.77
CA VAL A 64 -18.32 -11.71 13.67
C VAL A 64 -18.63 -10.62 12.63
N ALA A 65 -19.90 -10.42 12.28
CA ALA A 65 -20.31 -9.39 11.34
C ALA A 65 -19.99 -7.97 11.84
N LEU A 66 -20.19 -7.69 13.13
CA LEU A 66 -19.83 -6.39 13.73
C LEU A 66 -18.32 -6.15 13.65
N ASN A 67 -17.49 -7.12 14.04
CA ASN A 67 -16.03 -7.01 13.98
C ASN A 67 -15.49 -6.93 12.55
N ALA A 68 -16.13 -7.59 11.59
CA ALA A 68 -15.73 -7.55 10.19
C ALA A 68 -15.99 -6.18 9.55
N ARG A 69 -17.00 -5.43 10.01
CA ARG A 69 -17.29 -4.07 9.52
C ARG A 69 -16.20 -3.08 9.92
N ASP A 70 -15.71 -3.18 11.15
CA ASP A 70 -14.66 -2.28 11.67
C ASP A 70 -13.37 -2.33 10.84
N ARG A 71 -13.07 -3.48 10.23
CA ARG A 71 -11.89 -3.65 9.37
C ARG A 71 -12.05 -3.14 7.92
N ARG A 72 -13.25 -2.79 7.47
CA ARG A 72 -13.53 -2.40 6.08
C ARG A 72 -13.44 -0.89 5.79
N GLU A 73 -12.99 -0.11 6.77
CA GLU A 73 -13.21 1.35 6.78
C GLU A 73 -12.22 2.27 6.01
N PRO A 74 -11.08 1.85 5.41
CA PRO A 74 -10.26 2.84 4.69
C PRO A 74 -10.79 3.15 3.28
N PHE A 75 -11.14 2.12 2.49
CA PHE A 75 -11.51 2.31 1.08
C PHE A 75 -12.93 2.88 0.90
N VAL A 76 -13.90 2.40 1.68
CA VAL A 76 -15.29 2.86 1.60
C VAL A 76 -15.41 4.30 2.11
N ARG A 77 -14.62 4.68 3.11
CA ARG A 77 -14.53 6.06 3.59
C ARG A 77 -13.92 6.98 2.54
N TRP A 78 -12.80 6.59 1.90
CA TRP A 78 -12.21 7.36 0.80
C TRP A 78 -13.19 7.56 -0.37
N LEU A 79 -13.89 6.50 -0.78
CA LEU A 79 -14.88 6.54 -1.87
C LEU A 79 -16.09 7.43 -1.53
N ARG A 80 -16.57 7.41 -0.29
CA ARG A 80 -17.65 8.31 0.16
C ARG A 80 -17.28 9.79 0.07
N TRP A 81 -16.03 10.14 0.36
CA TRP A 81 -15.55 11.53 0.28
C TRP A 81 -15.32 11.97 -1.17
N SER A 82 -14.84 11.08 -2.04
CA SER A 82 -14.66 11.40 -3.47
C SER A 82 -16.00 11.55 -4.20
N LEU A 83 -16.98 10.68 -3.97
CA LEU A 83 -18.31 10.81 -4.57
C LEU A 83 -19.11 12.01 -4.01
N GLY A 84 -18.91 12.36 -2.74
CA GLY A 84 -19.50 13.58 -2.16
C GLY A 84 -19.05 14.86 -2.89
N GLY A 85 -17.79 14.91 -3.33
CA GLY A 85 -17.26 16.02 -4.15
C GLY A 85 -17.87 16.07 -5.56
N VAL A 86 -18.13 14.91 -6.17
CA VAL A 86 -18.74 14.81 -7.52
C VAL A 86 -20.18 15.32 -7.52
N LEU A 87 -20.98 15.00 -6.50
CA LEU A 87 -22.36 15.49 -6.40
C LEU A 87 -22.43 17.00 -6.17
N ALA A 88 -21.54 17.56 -5.33
CA ALA A 88 -21.48 19.00 -5.10
C ALA A 88 -21.06 19.79 -6.36
N ALA A 89 -20.10 19.27 -7.13
CA ALA A 89 -19.66 19.88 -8.38
C ALA A 89 -20.76 19.83 -9.47
N GLY A 90 -21.51 18.74 -9.56
CA GLY A 90 -22.62 18.61 -10.51
C GLY A 90 -23.74 19.62 -10.27
N VAL A 91 -24.13 19.84 -9.02
CA VAL A 91 -25.18 20.83 -8.67
C VAL A 91 -24.73 22.26 -8.95
N ALA A 92 -23.46 22.59 -8.68
CA ALA A 92 -22.91 23.92 -8.97
C ALA A 92 -22.83 24.20 -10.49
N ALA A 93 -22.47 23.21 -11.30
CA ALA A 93 -22.43 23.34 -12.77
C ALA A 93 -23.83 23.55 -13.36
N VAL A 94 -24.84 22.82 -12.87
CA VAL A 94 -26.24 23.01 -13.29
C VAL A 94 -26.78 24.37 -12.85
N ALA A 95 -26.48 24.82 -11.63
CA ALA A 95 -26.85 26.15 -11.16
C ALA A 95 -26.21 27.26 -12.01
N ALA A 96 -24.92 27.15 -12.34
CA ALA A 96 -24.23 28.10 -13.22
C ALA A 96 -24.81 28.12 -14.65
N ALA A 97 -25.16 26.95 -15.20
CA ALA A 97 -25.78 26.86 -16.54
C ALA A 97 -27.20 27.45 -16.59
N ILE A 98 -27.94 27.42 -15.48
CA ILE A 98 -29.30 27.97 -15.39
C ILE A 98 -29.28 29.49 -15.08
N LEU A 99 -28.32 29.97 -14.29
CA LEU A 99 -28.23 31.37 -13.87
C LEU A 99 -27.47 32.28 -14.86
N ILE A 100 -26.67 31.71 -15.77
CA ILE A 100 -25.97 32.48 -16.80
C ILE A 100 -26.79 32.41 -18.10
N PRO A 101 -27.60 33.42 -18.45
CA PRO A 101 -28.16 33.47 -19.79
C PRO A 101 -26.99 33.60 -20.77
N ALA A 102 -27.00 32.75 -21.82
CA ALA A 102 -25.99 32.63 -22.86
C ALA A 102 -25.25 33.95 -23.14
N ALA A 103 -24.07 34.11 -22.54
CA ALA A 103 -23.18 35.19 -22.89
C ALA A 103 -22.76 34.98 -24.36
N PRO A 104 -22.94 35.98 -25.23
CA PRO A 104 -22.66 35.81 -26.64
C PRO A 104 -21.16 35.61 -26.83
N GLN A 105 -20.85 34.71 -27.77
CA GLN A 105 -19.56 34.48 -28.42
C GLN A 105 -18.75 35.78 -28.63
N LEU A 106 -17.94 36.15 -27.65
CA LEU A 106 -16.98 37.24 -27.74
C LEU A 106 -15.70 36.78 -27.05
N GLN A 107 -14.84 36.09 -27.81
CA GLN A 107 -13.42 36.42 -27.93
C GLN A 107 -12.70 35.43 -28.88
N ARG A 108 -13.24 35.25 -30.09
CA ARG A 108 -12.39 34.87 -31.24
C ARG A 108 -11.74 36.16 -31.76
N SER A 109 -10.82 36.69 -30.98
CA SER A 109 -9.83 37.69 -31.37
C SER A 109 -8.49 37.17 -30.90
N GLU A 110 -7.94 36.26 -31.70
CA GLU A 110 -6.50 36.12 -31.80
C GLU A 110 -5.88 37.49 -32.12
N ASP A 111 -4.68 37.68 -31.58
CA ASP A 111 -3.65 38.58 -32.06
C ASP A 111 -3.96 40.07 -32.06
N VAL A 112 -3.52 40.72 -30.97
CA VAL A 112 -2.68 41.93 -30.95
C VAL A 112 -2.78 42.50 -29.52
N ARG A 113 -1.67 42.41 -28.77
CA ARG A 113 -1.36 42.98 -27.42
C ARG A 113 -0.99 42.00 -26.29
N ILE A 114 -0.32 40.89 -26.62
CA ILE A 114 0.63 40.24 -25.69
C ILE A 114 2.05 40.37 -26.26
N ALA A 115 2.47 41.59 -26.56
CA ALA A 115 3.86 41.90 -26.91
C ALA A 115 4.40 43.12 -26.12
N GLN A 116 3.57 43.79 -25.32
CA GLN A 116 3.97 44.93 -24.49
C GLN A 116 4.19 44.58 -23.01
N ARG A 117 4.05 43.30 -22.65
CA ARG A 117 4.25 42.83 -21.26
C ARG A 117 5.26 41.68 -21.19
N LEU A 118 6.29 41.77 -22.02
CA LEU A 118 7.51 40.97 -21.93
C LEU A 118 8.73 41.84 -21.58
N ASP A 119 8.59 43.16 -21.52
CA ASP A 119 9.62 44.13 -21.04
C ASP A 119 9.63 44.32 -19.51
N LEU A 120 9.07 43.37 -18.74
CA LEU A 120 9.01 43.49 -17.27
C LEU A 120 9.47 42.24 -16.52
N PHE A 121 10.41 41.48 -17.11
CA PHE A 121 11.20 40.49 -16.36
C PHE A 121 12.66 40.45 -16.84
N GLU A 122 13.20 41.61 -17.26
CA GLU A 122 14.62 41.74 -17.58
C GLU A 122 15.52 41.86 -16.33
N ASP A 123 14.97 41.72 -15.11
CA ASP A 123 15.75 41.75 -13.87
C ASP A 123 15.27 40.71 -12.84
N LEU A 124 15.70 39.46 -13.04
CA LEU A 124 16.15 38.64 -11.91
C LEU A 124 17.19 37.61 -12.40
N ALA A 125 18.30 38.12 -12.91
CA ALA A 125 19.53 37.36 -13.01
C ALA A 125 20.15 37.22 -11.61
N VAL A 126 19.77 36.19 -10.85
CA VAL A 126 20.59 35.72 -9.71
C VAL A 126 20.67 34.20 -9.73
N VAL A 127 21.72 33.74 -10.41
CA VAL A 127 22.65 32.69 -10.02
C VAL A 127 22.06 31.36 -9.52
N GLN A 128 22.24 30.34 -10.37
CA GLN A 128 22.27 28.94 -9.99
C GLN A 128 23.34 28.70 -8.91
N HIS A 129 22.94 28.51 -7.65
CA HIS A 129 23.82 27.87 -6.66
C HIS A 129 23.85 26.36 -6.93
N ARG A 130 24.77 25.95 -7.81
CA ARG A 130 25.19 24.55 -8.03
C ARG A 130 25.99 23.96 -6.86
N GLU A 131 26.30 24.74 -5.83
CA GLU A 131 27.12 24.32 -4.68
C GLU A 131 26.30 23.76 -3.50
N ALA A 132 24.96 23.76 -3.57
CA ALA A 132 24.12 23.17 -2.50
C ALA A 132 23.89 21.65 -2.67
N LEU A 133 24.51 21.01 -3.66
CA LEU A 133 24.38 19.58 -3.96
C LEU A 133 25.68 18.79 -3.75
N GLU A 134 26.74 19.42 -3.22
CA GLU A 134 28.00 18.74 -2.87
C GLU A 134 27.99 18.16 -1.45
N ASP A 135 26.88 18.26 -0.70
CA ASP A 135 26.81 17.87 0.72
C ASP A 135 25.99 16.58 0.98
N LEU A 136 25.83 15.72 -0.03
CA LEU A 136 25.50 14.30 0.17
C LEU A 136 26.67 13.40 -0.23
N GLU A 137 27.89 13.82 0.12
CA GLU A 137 29.02 12.92 0.25
C GLU A 137 28.86 12.11 1.56
N ILE A 138 28.51 10.83 1.40
CA ILE A 138 29.06 9.72 2.19
C ILE A 138 28.89 9.83 3.72
N VAL A 139 27.82 9.20 4.23
CA VAL A 139 27.92 8.39 5.46
C VAL A 139 27.67 6.93 5.09
N ALA A 140 28.44 6.45 4.13
CA ALA A 140 28.85 5.06 4.13
C ALA A 140 30.24 5.04 4.80
N VAL A 141 30.39 4.21 5.83
CA VAL A 141 31.67 3.90 6.50
C VAL A 141 32.04 4.83 7.69
N LEU A 142 31.22 4.79 8.75
CA LEU A 142 31.68 5.04 10.14
C LEU A 142 31.60 3.78 11.02
N HIS A 143 31.38 2.60 10.41
CA HIS A 143 31.42 1.29 11.09
C HIS A 143 32.83 0.69 11.23
N THR A 144 33.91 1.43 10.95
CA THR A 144 35.28 0.88 10.89
C THR A 144 36.34 1.62 11.70
N LEU A 145 35.97 2.52 12.61
CA LEU A 145 36.94 3.16 13.53
C LEU A 145 36.72 2.85 15.03
N GLU A 146 35.94 1.82 15.37
CA GLU A 146 36.07 1.17 16.70
C GLU A 146 37.00 -0.05 16.59
N ALA A 147 38.28 0.22 16.35
CA ALA A 147 39.34 -0.76 16.57
C ALA A 147 40.72 -0.10 16.63
N ARG A 148 41.08 0.48 17.79
CA ARG A 148 42.47 0.50 18.32
C ARG A 148 42.54 1.16 19.71
N PRO A 149 43.51 0.76 20.54
CA PRO A 149 43.82 -0.57 21.08
C PRO A 149 43.32 -0.75 22.52
#